data_AF-A0AAE3SA72-F1
#
_entry.id   AF-A0AAE3SA72-F1
#
_cell.length_a   1.000
_cell.length_b   1.000
_cell.length_c   1.000
_cell.angle_alpha   90.00
_cell.angle_beta   90.00
_cell.angle_gamma   90.00
#
_symmetry.space_group_name_H-M   'P 1'
#
loop_
_entity.id
_entity.type
_entity.pdbx_description
1 polymer ?
#
loop_
_entity_poly.entity_id
_entity_poly.type
_entity_poly.pdbx_seq_one_letter_code
_entity_poly.pdbx_strand_id
1 'polypeptide(L)'
;MRNAAAMLGIIAGIMGIFVGLFGWGMVTLANEVPEAGEWLTLENPKFIQFASFVAPMVCIAGGAMAKSRALWGGIALLIGAALFLAAFGFNGWTMFPIGFAGLGGLLAVAAGRPDEEKAHF
;
A
#
# COMPACT_ATOMS: atom_id res chain seq x y z
N MET A 1 18.26 -7.12 3.85
CA MET A 1 17.31 -6.38 2.98
C MET A 1 15.91 -6.98 2.98
N ARG A 2 15.73 -8.29 2.75
CA ARG A 2 14.39 -8.93 2.67
C ARG A 2 13.56 -8.84 3.95
N ASN A 3 14.16 -9.08 5.11
CA ASN A 3 13.47 -8.94 6.40
C ASN A 3 12.97 -7.49 6.62
N ALA A 4 13.77 -6.50 6.23
CA ALA A 4 13.38 -5.10 6.30
C ALA A 4 12.22 -4.81 5.33
N ALA A 5 12.32 -5.26 4.08
CA ALA A 5 11.23 -5.14 3.11
C ALA A 5 9.92 -5.80 3.57
N ALA A 6 10.01 -6.99 4.20
CA ALA A 6 8.87 -7.67 4.76
C ALA A 6 8.19 -6.84 5.86
N MET A 7 8.99 -6.34 6.81
CA MET A 7 8.47 -5.55 7.92
C MET A 7 7.86 -4.23 7.43
N LEU A 8 8.57 -3.51 6.56
CA LEU A 8 8.10 -2.26 5.97
C LEU A 8 6.80 -2.47 5.17
N GLY A 9 6.71 -3.54 4.38
CA GLY A 9 5.52 -3.86 3.61
C GLY A 9 4.29 -4.16 4.46
N ILE A 10 4.47 -4.94 5.54
CA ILE A 10 3.39 -5.26 6.48
C ILE A 10 2.91 -3.99 7.19
N ILE A 11 3.83 -3.15 7.69
CA ILE A 11 3.47 -1.88 8.34
C ILE A 11 2.76 -0.95 7.36
N ALA A 12 3.29 -0.81 6.14
CA ALA A 12 2.67 0.00 5.08
C ALA A 12 1.24 -0.46 4.79
N GLY A 13 1.03 -1.78 4.71
CA GLY A 13 -0.28 -2.38 4.51
C GLY A 13 -1.25 -2.12 5.64
N ILE A 14 -0.83 -2.33 6.90
CA ILE A 14 -1.67 -2.09 8.09
C ILE A 14 -2.06 -0.61 8.19
N MET A 15 -1.10 0.30 8.04
CA MET A 15 -1.38 1.75 8.02
C MET A 15 -2.29 2.10 6.84
N GLY A 16 -2.05 1.47 5.69
CA GLY A 16 -2.85 1.61 4.48
C GLY A 16 -4.30 1.18 4.64
N ILE A 17 -4.62 0.21 5.51
CA ILE A 17 -6.00 -0.17 5.81
C ILE A 17 -6.75 1.01 6.42
N PHE A 18 -6.13 1.72 7.37
CA PHE A 18 -6.75 2.91 7.96
C PHE A 18 -6.97 3.99 6.90
N VAL A 19 -5.96 4.30 6.09
CA VAL A 19 -6.09 5.25 4.98
C VAL A 19 -7.21 4.84 4.03
N GLY A 20 -7.30 3.55 3.68
CA GLY A 20 -8.31 3.01 2.79
C GLY A 20 -9.72 3.10 3.36
N LEU A 21 -9.91 2.81 4.64
CA LEU A 21 -11.20 2.94 5.33
C LEU A 21 -11.69 4.39 5.29
N PHE A 22 -10.82 5.36 5.60
CA PHE A 22 -11.17 6.78 5.50
C PHE A 22 -11.42 7.20 4.05
N GLY A 23 -10.55 6.81 3.10
CA GLY A 23 -10.71 7.15 1.69
C GLY A 23 -12.01 6.62 1.09
N TRP A 24 -12.38 5.37 1.40
CA TRP A 24 -13.66 4.81 0.99
C TRP A 24 -14.82 5.52 1.68
N GLY A 25 -14.72 5.76 2.99
CA GLY A 25 -15.74 6.45 3.78
C GLY A 25 -16.03 7.86 3.28
N MET A 26 -15.01 8.60 2.84
CA MET A 26 -15.19 9.94 2.26
C MET A 26 -15.96 9.88 0.92
N VAL A 27 -15.73 8.87 0.10
CA VAL A 27 -16.52 8.64 -1.12
C VAL A 27 -17.97 8.31 -0.78
N THR A 28 -18.20 7.41 0.18
CA THR A 28 -19.55 7.07 0.64
C THR A 28 -20.26 8.31 1.19
N LEU A 29 -19.59 9.10 2.02
CA LEU A 29 -20.13 10.32 2.61
C LEU A 29 -20.54 11.34 1.53
N ALA A 30 -19.68 11.59 0.55
CA ALA A 30 -19.98 12.51 -0.56
C ALA A 30 -21.18 12.06 -1.40
N ASN A 31 -21.41 10.75 -1.52
CA ASN A 31 -22.49 10.20 -2.35
C ASN A 31 -23.83 10.06 -1.60
N GLU A 32 -23.80 9.77 -0.31
CA GLU A 32 -25.00 9.45 0.48
C GLU A 32 -25.52 10.64 1.30
N VAL A 33 -24.67 11.64 1.56
CA VAL A 33 -25.04 12.85 2.32
C VAL A 33 -24.97 14.07 1.39
N PRO A 34 -26.12 14.62 0.94
CA PRO A 34 -26.16 15.74 -0.01
C PRO A 34 -25.32 16.94 0.44
N GLU A 35 -25.42 17.32 1.71
CA GLU A 35 -24.69 18.46 2.28
C GLU A 35 -23.18 18.24 2.25
N ALA A 36 -22.73 16.98 2.33
CA ALA A 36 -21.31 16.65 2.21
C ALA A 36 -20.82 16.74 0.76
N GLY A 37 -21.64 16.28 -0.19
CA GLY A 37 -21.32 16.33 -1.62
C GLY A 37 -21.12 17.75 -2.17
N GLU A 38 -21.73 18.77 -1.54
CA GLU A 38 -21.58 20.17 -1.94
C GLU A 38 -20.17 20.73 -1.74
N TRP A 39 -19.45 20.29 -0.69
CA TRP A 39 -18.09 20.77 -0.38
C TRP A 39 -17.00 19.69 -0.53
N LEU A 40 -17.36 18.42 -0.62
CA LEU A 40 -16.44 17.29 -0.78
C LEU A 40 -16.43 16.80 -2.23
N THR A 41 -15.82 17.59 -3.12
CA THR A 41 -15.66 17.20 -4.53
C THR A 41 -14.45 16.30 -4.72
N LEU A 42 -14.67 15.06 -5.13
CA LEU A 42 -13.62 14.06 -5.40
C LEU A 42 -13.48 13.83 -6.91
N GLU A 43 -12.27 13.99 -7.46
CA GLU A 43 -12.03 13.90 -8.91
C GLU A 43 -12.34 12.53 -9.50
N ASN A 44 -11.97 11.44 -8.81
CA ASN A 44 -12.18 10.08 -9.28
C ASN A 44 -12.59 9.13 -8.12
N PRO A 45 -13.86 9.19 -7.69
CA PRO A 45 -14.33 8.44 -6.51
C PRO A 45 -14.16 6.92 -6.65
N LYS A 46 -14.36 6.38 -7.85
CA LYS A 46 -14.19 4.94 -8.12
C LYS A 46 -12.73 4.51 -8.00
N PHE A 47 -11.79 5.32 -8.49
CA PHE A 47 -10.37 5.03 -8.34
C PHE A 47 -9.92 5.12 -6.88
N ILE A 48 -10.44 6.10 -6.13
CA ILE A 48 -10.19 6.21 -4.68
C ILE A 48 -10.64 4.94 -3.97
N GLN A 49 -11.87 4.48 -4.20
CA GLN A 49 -12.36 3.22 -3.60
C GLN A 49 -11.52 2.01 -3.99
N PHE A 50 -11.14 1.89 -5.27
CA PHE A 50 -10.27 0.83 -5.74
C PHE A 50 -8.91 0.86 -5.02
N ALA A 51 -8.25 2.01 -4.96
CA ALA A 51 -6.96 2.16 -4.31
C ALA A 51 -7.05 1.94 -2.79
N SER A 52 -8.11 2.43 -2.14
CA SER A 52 -8.41 2.21 -0.72
C SER A 52 -8.40 0.73 -0.34
N PHE A 53 -8.90 -0.14 -1.20
CA PHE A 53 -8.93 -1.57 -0.94
C PHE A 53 -7.66 -2.28 -1.41
N VAL A 54 -7.22 -2.00 -2.65
CA VAL A 54 -6.16 -2.77 -3.31
C VAL A 54 -4.77 -2.42 -2.78
N ALA A 55 -4.47 -1.14 -2.55
CA ALA A 55 -3.15 -0.70 -2.11
C ALA A 55 -2.69 -1.36 -0.80
N PRO A 56 -3.47 -1.36 0.31
CA PRO A 56 -3.04 -2.06 1.53
C PRO A 56 -2.91 -3.56 1.33
N MET A 57 -3.80 -4.17 0.56
CA MET A 57 -3.78 -5.62 0.29
C MET A 57 -2.49 -6.04 -0.45
N VAL A 58 -2.10 -5.31 -1.51
CA VAL A 58 -0.86 -5.61 -2.24
C VAL A 58 0.39 -5.32 -1.41
N CYS A 59 0.34 -4.34 -0.49
CA CYS A 59 1.44 -4.10 0.44
C CYS A 59 1.64 -5.26 1.44
N ILE A 60 0.57 -5.77 2.05
CA ILE A 60 0.64 -6.92 2.96
C ILE A 60 1.15 -8.16 2.21
N ALA A 61 0.57 -8.46 1.05
CA ALA A 61 1.01 -9.58 0.22
C ALA A 61 2.48 -9.42 -0.22
N GLY A 62 2.86 -8.22 -0.66
CA GLY A 62 4.22 -7.91 -1.09
C GLY A 62 5.25 -8.07 0.04
N GLY A 63 4.92 -7.57 1.24
CA GLY A 63 5.74 -7.74 2.45
C GLY A 63 5.88 -9.21 2.84
N ALA A 64 4.77 -9.96 2.88
CA ALA A 64 4.79 -11.39 3.21
C ALA A 64 5.62 -12.22 2.21
N MET A 65 5.60 -11.86 0.92
CA MET A 65 6.37 -12.51 -0.13
C MET A 65 7.84 -12.10 -0.18
N ALA A 66 8.26 -11.03 0.50
CA ALA A 66 9.59 -10.45 0.33
C ALA A 66 10.75 -11.42 0.66
N LYS A 67 10.53 -12.45 1.49
CA LYS A 67 11.56 -13.47 1.79
C LYS A 67 11.67 -14.55 0.70
N SER A 68 10.53 -15.10 0.26
CA SER A 68 10.48 -16.24 -0.67
C SER A 68 10.51 -15.81 -2.14
N ARG A 69 9.99 -14.63 -2.46
CA ARG A 69 9.88 -14.08 -3.82
C ARG A 69 10.15 -12.58 -3.83
N ALA A 70 11.37 -12.19 -3.44
CA ALA A 70 11.78 -10.80 -3.25
C ALA A 70 11.44 -9.86 -4.44
N LEU A 71 11.67 -10.29 -5.70
CA LEU A 71 11.33 -9.48 -6.87
C LEU A 71 9.83 -9.17 -6.95
N TRP A 72 8.97 -10.20 -6.87
CA TRP A 72 7.52 -10.06 -6.95
C TRP A 72 6.96 -9.31 -5.74
N GLY A 73 7.48 -9.59 -4.55
CA GLY A 73 7.15 -8.84 -3.34
C GLY A 73 7.49 -7.37 -3.48
N GLY A 74 8.68 -7.06 -4.02
CA GLY A 74 9.12 -5.69 -4.29
C GLY A 74 8.26 -4.96 -5.29
N ILE A 75 7.91 -5.60 -6.42
CA ILE A 75 7.00 -5.02 -7.43
C ILE A 75 5.64 -4.74 -6.81
N ALA A 76 5.08 -5.67 -6.03
CA ALA A 76 3.79 -5.47 -5.37
C ALA A 76 3.81 -4.28 -4.40
N LEU A 77 4.90 -4.10 -3.64
CA LEU A 77 5.09 -2.96 -2.75
C LEU A 77 5.18 -1.63 -3.51
N LEU A 78 5.91 -1.59 -4.64
CA LEU A 78 5.99 -0.40 -5.48
C LEU A 78 4.63 -0.05 -6.11
N ILE A 79 3.84 -1.05 -6.51
CA ILE A 79 2.47 -0.84 -6.99
C ILE A 79 1.60 -0.27 -5.85
N GLY A 80 1.70 -0.80 -4.64
CA GLY A 80 0.98 -0.27 -3.48
C GLY A 80 1.33 1.19 -3.18
N ALA A 81 2.62 1.54 -3.21
CA ALA A 81 3.07 2.92 -3.06
C ALA A 81 2.53 3.84 -4.17
N ALA A 82 2.57 3.38 -5.42
CA ALA A 82 2.05 4.13 -6.56
C ALA A 82 0.53 4.34 -6.48
N LEU A 83 -0.23 3.34 -6.04
CA LEU A 83 -1.68 3.46 -5.83
C LEU A 83 -2.02 4.49 -4.75
N PHE A 84 -1.32 4.45 -3.60
CA PHE A 84 -1.54 5.47 -2.56
C PHE A 84 -1.20 6.87 -3.06
N LEU A 85 -0.07 7.03 -3.75
CA LEU A 85 0.35 8.31 -4.29
C LEU A 85 -0.63 8.84 -5.33
N ALA A 86 -1.11 7.99 -6.24
CA ALA A 86 -2.03 8.37 -7.30
C ALA A 86 -3.44 8.71 -6.76
N ALA A 87 -3.92 8.00 -5.74
CA ALA A 87 -5.28 8.20 -5.23
C ALA A 87 -5.39 9.33 -4.19
N PHE A 88 -4.34 9.55 -3.39
CA PHE A 88 -4.41 10.45 -2.23
C PHE A 88 -3.30 11.52 -2.22
N GLY A 89 -2.32 11.43 -3.12
CA GLY A 89 -1.11 12.25 -3.05
C GLY A 89 -0.23 11.90 -1.85
N PHE A 90 0.84 12.67 -1.67
CA PHE A 90 1.75 12.55 -0.53
C PHE A 90 1.37 13.59 0.54
N ASN A 91 0.83 13.12 1.68
CA ASN A 91 0.34 13.99 2.75
C ASN A 91 0.49 13.33 4.14
N GLY A 92 -0.01 14.00 5.19
CA GLY A 92 0.01 13.54 6.58
C GLY A 92 -0.44 12.09 6.81
N TRP A 93 -1.48 11.67 6.09
CA TRP A 93 -2.10 10.35 6.23
C TRP A 93 -1.42 9.27 5.40
N THR A 94 -0.85 9.64 4.25
CA THR A 94 -0.33 8.69 3.26
C THR A 94 1.19 8.60 3.22
N MET A 95 1.92 9.54 3.83
CA MET A 95 3.39 9.59 3.73
C MET A 95 4.07 8.31 4.23
N PHE A 96 3.56 7.72 5.32
CA PHE A 96 4.16 6.52 5.91
C PHE A 96 3.82 5.26 5.11
N PRO A 97 2.56 4.97 4.74
CA PRO A 97 2.24 3.91 3.79
C PRO A 97 3.06 4.00 2.49
N ILE A 98 3.15 5.18 1.88
CA ILE A 98 3.92 5.42 0.66
C ILE A 98 5.42 5.19 0.89
N GLY A 99 5.98 5.80 1.94
CA GLY A 99 7.40 5.71 2.25
C GLY A 99 7.85 4.29 2.57
N PHE A 100 7.09 3.58 3.41
CA PHE A 100 7.41 2.21 3.79
C PHE A 100 7.21 1.22 2.64
N ALA A 101 6.13 1.34 1.85
CA ALA A 101 5.95 0.52 0.66
C ALA A 101 7.01 0.82 -0.41
N GLY A 102 7.32 2.10 -0.65
CA GLY A 102 8.34 2.52 -1.61
C GLY A 102 9.73 2.02 -1.23
N LEU A 103 10.19 2.31 -0.01
CA LEU A 103 11.49 1.85 0.49
C LEU A 103 11.55 0.32 0.58
N GLY A 104 10.51 -0.32 1.11
CA GLY A 104 10.40 -1.78 1.19
C GLY A 104 10.47 -2.42 -0.20
N GLY A 105 9.78 -1.83 -1.18
CA GLY A 105 9.79 -2.25 -2.57
C GLY A 105 11.18 -2.17 -3.20
N LEU A 106 11.85 -1.03 -3.06
CA LEU A 106 13.22 -0.84 -3.53
C LEU A 106 14.19 -1.84 -2.89
N LEU A 107 14.10 -2.05 -1.57
CA LEU A 107 14.93 -3.02 -0.84
C LEU A 107 14.68 -4.45 -1.29
N ALA A 108 13.44 -4.82 -1.58
CA ALA A 108 13.07 -6.16 -2.05
C ALA A 108 13.57 -6.42 -3.47
N VAL A 109 13.41 -5.45 -4.39
CA VAL A 109 13.95 -5.53 -5.76
C VAL A 109 15.46 -5.61 -5.74
N ALA A 110 16.13 -4.76 -4.95
CA ALA A 110 17.58 -4.75 -4.80
C ALA A 110 18.13 -6.03 -4.15
N ALA A 111 17.33 -6.73 -3.34
CA ALA A 111 17.77 -7.96 -2.68
C ALA A 111 17.98 -9.14 -3.63
N GLY A 112 17.47 -9.13 -4.87
CA GLY A 112 17.76 -10.19 -5.85
C GLY A 112 17.25 -11.60 -5.50
N ARG A 113 18.02 -12.65 -5.87
CA ARG A 113 17.61 -14.08 -5.80
C ARG A 113 17.22 -14.53 -4.38
N PRO A 114 16.03 -15.11 -4.17
CA PRO A 114 15.52 -15.55 -2.85
C PRO A 114 16.54 -16.36 -2.03
N ASP A 115 16.46 -16.27 -0.71
CA ASP A 115 17.33 -17.06 0.16
C ASP A 115 16.94 -18.51 -0.03
N GLU A 116 17.91 -19.38 -0.34
CA GLU A 116 17.69 -20.81 -0.23
C GLU A 116 17.38 -21.12 1.23
N GLU A 117 16.24 -21.77 1.48
CA GLU A 117 15.94 -22.33 2.78
C GLU A 117 16.99 -23.39 3.09
N LYS A 118 18.01 -23.01 3.88
CA LYS A 118 18.90 -24.00 4.48
C LYS A 118 18.08 -24.74 5.52
N ALA A 119 17.79 -26.02 5.24
CA ALA A 119 17.22 -26.93 6.22
C ALA A 119 18.14 -26.93 7.45
N HIS A 120 17.69 -26.28 8.51
CA HIS A 120 18.17 -26.58 9.83
C HIS A 120 17.32 -27.75 10.27
N PHE A 121 17.89 -28.95 10.13
CA PHE A 121 17.33 -30.29 10.34
C PHE A 121 16.58 -30.90 9.14
#